data_AF-A0A839GKQ3-F1
#
_entry.id   AF-A0A839GKQ3-F1
#
_cell.length_a   1.000
_cell.length_b   1.000
_cell.length_c   1.000
_cell.angle_alpha   90.00
_cell.angle_beta   90.00
_cell.angle_gamma   90.00
#
_symmetry.space_group_name_H-M   'P 1'
#
loop_
_entity.id
_entity.type
_entity.pdbx_description
1 polymer ?
#
loop_
_entity_poly.entity_id
_entity_poly.type
_entity_poly.pdbx_seq_one_letter_code
_entity_poly.pdbx_strand_id
1 'polypeptide(L)'
;MPTPPCLHEIFKTAYGAVYQCNRYNCYFVEFAGGISPFKVADFKALKRQVDAIDVSEMAQDTSRASDVYVLMPARSERCFVLGLADVVRFQELLHGAKAMITLNSLLHECLHAPVLA
;
A
#
# COMPACT_ATOMS: atom_id res chain seq x y z
N MET A 1 -1.45 9.84 15.81
CA MET A 1 -1.85 8.68 16.64
C MET A 1 -0.59 7.92 17.04
N PRO A 2 -0.47 7.44 18.29
CA PRO A 2 0.65 6.57 18.67
C PRO A 2 0.58 5.27 17.87
N THR A 3 1.72 4.83 17.35
CA THR A 3 1.86 3.57 16.61
C THR A 3 1.55 2.38 17.53
N PRO A 4 0.72 1.40 17.11
CA PRO A 4 0.44 0.22 17.91
C PRO A 4 1.74 -0.55 18.26
N PRO A 5 1.89 -1.07 19.49
CA PRO A 5 3.14 -1.68 19.96
C PRO A 5 3.50 -3.04 19.32
N CYS A 6 2.75 -3.51 18.32
CA CYS A 6 2.96 -4.82 17.67
C CYS A 6 2.75 -4.74 16.15
N LEU A 7 3.41 -3.78 15.51
CA LEU A 7 3.45 -3.67 14.06
C LEU A 7 4.61 -4.51 13.52
N HIS A 8 4.31 -5.43 12.61
CA HIS A 8 5.33 -6.16 11.86
C HIS A 8 5.58 -5.44 10.53
N GLU A 9 6.82 -5.07 10.25
CA GLU A 9 7.18 -4.48 8.96
C GLU A 9 7.02 -5.51 7.85
N ILE A 10 6.25 -5.17 6.81
CA ILE A 10 6.04 -6.02 5.64
C ILE A 10 6.98 -5.60 4.51
N PHE A 11 7.05 -4.29 4.27
CA PHE A 11 7.90 -3.72 3.23
C PHE A 11 8.12 -2.24 3.51
N LYS A 12 9.32 -1.75 3.23
CA LYS A 12 9.71 -0.36 3.48
C LYS A 12 10.56 0.18 2.34
N THR A 13 10.34 1.44 2.01
CA THR A 13 11.15 2.24 1.08
C THR A 13 11.65 3.50 1.78
N ALA A 14 12.40 4.34 1.07
CA ALA A 14 12.81 5.65 1.58
C ALA A 14 11.62 6.61 1.82
N TYR A 15 10.45 6.33 1.24
CA TYR A 15 9.31 7.25 1.20
C TYR A 15 8.09 6.77 1.99
N GLY A 16 8.12 5.53 2.49
CA GLY A 16 7.02 4.97 3.25
C GLY A 16 7.25 3.53 3.65
N ALA A 17 6.29 2.98 4.38
CA ALA A 17 6.32 1.62 4.86
C ALA A 17 4.91 1.02 4.95
N VAL A 18 4.81 -0.30 4.80
CA VAL A 18 3.60 -1.05 5.10
C VAL A 18 3.89 -1.98 6.25
N TYR A 19 3.04 -1.93 7.26
CA TYR A 19 3.11 -2.77 8.44
C TYR A 19 1.85 -3.62 8.56
N GLN A 20 1.97 -4.81 9.14
CA GLN A 20 0.85 -5.68 9.47
C GLN A 20 0.62 -5.65 10.99
N CYS A 21 -0.64 -5.54 11.38
CA CYS A 21 -1.07 -5.76 12.76
C CYS A 21 -1.98 -6.98 12.83
N ASN A 22 -1.47 -8.09 13.38
CA ASN A 22 -2.22 -9.33 13.52
C ASN A 22 -3.41 -9.19 14.49
N ARG A 23 -3.27 -8.36 15.53
CA ARG A 23 -4.34 -8.12 16.52
C ARG A 23 -5.61 -7.53 15.90
N TYR A 24 -5.46 -6.59 14.97
CA TYR A 24 -6.58 -5.88 14.35
C TYR A 24 -6.90 -6.35 12.93
N ASN A 25 -6.14 -7.35 12.45
CA ASN A 25 -6.21 -7.89 11.10
C ASN A 25 -6.25 -6.78 10.04
N CYS A 26 -5.28 -5.87 10.10
CA CYS A 26 -5.18 -4.72 9.22
C CYS A 26 -3.72 -4.44 8.83
N TYR A 27 -3.58 -3.70 7.74
CA TYR A 27 -2.32 -3.15 7.28
C TYR A 27 -2.28 -1.66 7.60
N PHE A 28 -1.18 -1.20 8.18
CA PHE A 28 -0.90 0.21 8.34
C PHE A 28 -0.02 0.66 7.19
N VAL A 29 -0.47 1.65 6.45
CA VAL A 29 0.29 2.26 5.36
C VAL A 29 0.80 3.60 5.85
N GLU A 30 2.12 3.71 5.97
CA GLU A 30 2.84 4.95 6.23
C GLU A 30 3.31 5.53 4.89
N PHE A 31 2.77 6.69 4.52
CA PHE A 31 3.10 7.40 3.30
C PHE A 31 2.76 8.89 3.43
N ALA A 32 3.50 9.77 2.72
CA ALA A 32 3.25 11.21 2.68
C ALA A 32 3.10 11.87 4.08
N GLY A 33 3.97 11.50 5.03
CA GLY A 33 3.99 12.08 6.38
C GLY A 33 2.88 11.59 7.31
N GLY A 34 2.20 10.50 6.95
CA GLY A 34 1.08 10.00 7.71
C GLY A 34 0.95 8.49 7.70
N ILE A 35 0.30 7.95 8.74
CA ILE A 35 -0.01 6.53 8.86
C ILE A 35 -1.53 6.33 8.87
N SER A 36 -2.02 5.40 8.06
CA SER A 36 -3.44 5.09 7.91
C SER A 36 -3.69 3.57 8.01
N PRO A 37 -4.63 3.11 8.85
CA PRO A 37 -5.00 1.70 8.93
C PRO A 37 -5.97 1.31 7.81
N PHE A 38 -5.75 0.16 7.20
CA PHE A 38 -6.57 -0.43 6.16
C PHE A 38 -6.90 -1.88 6.49
N LYS A 39 -8.18 -2.27 6.44
CA LYS A 39 -8.53 -3.69 6.46
C LYS A 39 -7.98 -4.36 5.20
N VAL A 40 -7.84 -5.69 5.24
CA VAL A 40 -7.27 -6.45 4.11
C VAL A 40 -8.00 -6.17 2.79
N ALA A 41 -9.33 -6.02 2.81
CA ALA A 41 -10.11 -5.68 1.63
C ALA A 41 -9.85 -4.24 1.14
N ASP A 42 -9.82 -3.28 2.07
CA ASP A 42 -9.60 -1.87 1.77
C ASP A 42 -8.17 -1.63 1.26
N PHE A 43 -7.18 -2.37 1.78
CA PHE A 43 -5.81 -2.34 1.28
C PHE A 43 -5.72 -2.83 -0.18
N LYS A 44 -6.44 -3.90 -0.53
CA LYS A 44 -6.54 -4.36 -1.92
C LYS A 44 -7.21 -3.33 -2.82
N ALA A 45 -8.26 -2.65 -2.32
CA ALA A 45 -8.94 -1.59 -3.05
C ALA A 45 -8.02 -0.38 -3.26
N LEU A 46 -7.31 0.07 -2.22
CA LEU A 46 -6.30 1.13 -2.28
C LEU A 46 -5.26 0.82 -3.36
N LYS A 47 -4.69 -0.40 -3.34
CA LYS A 47 -3.73 -0.81 -4.36
C LYS A 47 -4.31 -0.69 -5.77
N ARG A 48 -5.51 -1.24 -6.01
CA ARG A 48 -6.16 -1.14 -7.32
C ARG A 48 -6.40 0.30 -7.77
N GLN A 49 -6.77 1.19 -6.85
CA GLN A 49 -6.95 2.61 -7.16
C GLN A 49 -5.63 3.27 -7.55
N VAL A 50 -4.55 3.01 -6.81
CA VAL A 50 -3.21 3.56 -7.09
C VAL A 50 -2.61 2.99 -8.38
N ASP A 51 -2.84 1.70 -8.66
CA ASP A 51 -2.40 1.05 -9.91
C ASP A 51 -3.15 1.59 -11.13
N ALA A 52 -4.39 2.06 -10.97
CA ALA A 52 -5.22 2.58 -12.05
C ALA A 52 -4.84 4.00 -12.47
N ILE A 53 -3.93 4.67 -11.75
CA ILE A 53 -3.45 6.00 -12.10
C ILE A 53 -2.48 5.89 -13.28
N ASP A 54 -2.85 6.49 -14.42
CA ASP A 54 -1.99 6.54 -15.60
C ASP A 54 -0.91 7.61 -15.44
N VAL A 55 0.27 7.16 -15.00
CA VAL A 55 1.45 8.01 -14.83
C VAL A 55 1.94 8.58 -16.17
N SER A 56 1.70 7.89 -17.29
CA SER A 56 2.12 8.35 -18.62
C SER A 56 1.27 9.53 -19.07
N GLU A 57 -0.04 9.45 -18.85
CA GLU A 57 -0.97 10.54 -19.11
C GLU A 57 -0.63 11.77 -18.23
N MET A 58 -0.41 11.54 -16.92
CA MET A 58 0.01 12.61 -16.00
C MET A 58 1.33 13.29 -16.40
N ALA A 59 2.27 12.57 -17.03
CA ALA A 59 3.54 13.13 -17.48
C ALA A 59 3.44 13.92 -18.80
N GLN A 60 2.44 13.60 -19.64
CA GLN A 60 2.28 14.20 -20.97
C GLN A 60 1.34 15.40 -20.95
N ASP A 61 0.39 15.45 -20.02
CA ASP A 61 -0.51 16.58 -19.89
C ASP A 61 0.21 17.78 -19.28
N THR A 62 0.16 18.91 -19.97
CA THR A 62 0.74 20.20 -19.53
C THR A 62 -0.26 21.06 -18.76
N SER A 63 -1.50 20.57 -18.58
CA SER A 63 -2.52 21.24 -17.80
C SER A 63 -2.20 21.19 -16.30
N ARG A 64 -2.38 22.31 -15.61
CA ARG A 64 -2.20 22.41 -14.15
C ARG A 64 -3.11 21.48 -13.34
N ALA A 65 -4.19 20.99 -13.94
CA ALA A 65 -5.11 20.07 -13.29
C ALA A 65 -4.53 18.65 -13.18
N SER A 66 -3.57 18.30 -14.03
CA SER A 66 -2.97 16.96 -14.11
C SER A 66 -1.70 16.81 -13.27
N ASP A 67 -1.20 17.90 -12.67
CA ASP A 67 -0.03 17.90 -11.78
C ASP A 67 -0.28 17.11 -10.48
N VAL A 68 -1.55 16.95 -10.08
CA VAL A 68 -1.93 16.39 -8.77
C VAL A 68 -3.11 15.44 -8.91
N TYR A 69 -2.97 14.25 -8.32
CA TYR A 69 -4.02 13.28 -8.17
C TYR A 69 -4.51 13.23 -6.71
N VAL A 70 -5.81 13.42 -6.50
CA VAL A 70 -6.42 13.29 -5.17
C VAL A 70 -7.06 11.92 -5.04
N LEU A 71 -6.45 11.07 -4.22
CA LEU A 71 -6.94 9.72 -3.94
C LEU A 71 -7.67 9.70 -2.60
N MET A 72 -8.93 9.25 -2.62
CA MET A 72 -9.78 9.05 -1.45
C MET A 72 -9.95 7.55 -1.20
N PRO A 73 -9.16 6.95 -0.28
CA PRO A 73 -9.33 5.54 0.04
C PRO A 73 -10.68 5.29 0.69
N ALA A 74 -11.30 4.15 0.36
CA ALA A 74 -12.54 3.75 0.99
C ALA A 74 -12.37 3.66 2.51
N ARG A 75 -13.32 4.26 3.26
CA ARG A 75 -13.40 4.18 4.73
C ARG A 75 -12.14 4.69 5.46
N SER A 76 -11.38 5.58 4.80
CA SER A 76 -10.27 6.34 5.39
C SER A 76 -10.72 7.77 5.65
N GLU A 77 -10.37 8.33 6.81
CA GLU A 77 -10.57 9.76 7.12
C GLU A 77 -9.53 10.66 6.42
N ARG A 78 -8.48 10.05 5.83
CA ARG A 78 -7.39 10.75 5.15
C ARG A 78 -7.48 10.59 3.64
N CYS A 79 -7.29 11.69 2.92
CA CYS A 79 -7.01 11.73 1.49
C CYS A 79 -5.49 11.77 1.22
N PHE A 80 -5.08 11.22 0.08
CA PHE A 80 -3.73 11.38 -0.43
C PHE A 80 -3.74 12.39 -1.57
N VAL A 81 -2.93 13.43 -1.45
CA VAL A 81 -2.69 14.40 -2.52
C VAL A 81 -1.34 14.04 -3.11
N LEU A 82 -1.35 13.49 -4.33
CA LEU A 82 -0.20 12.83 -4.94
C LEU A 82 0.24 13.58 -6.18
N GLY A 83 1.47 14.09 -6.21
CA GLY A 83 2.09 14.47 -7.48
C GLY A 83 2.56 13.24 -8.27
N LEU A 84 3.02 13.45 -9.50
CA LEU A 84 3.53 12.36 -10.36
C LEU A 84 4.57 11.46 -9.65
N ALA A 85 5.57 12.07 -9.00
CA ALA A 85 6.58 11.32 -8.26
C ALA A 85 5.98 10.58 -7.05
N ASP A 86 4.96 11.13 -6.39
CA ASP A 86 4.28 10.46 -5.29
C ASP A 86 3.52 9.23 -5.78
N VAL A 87 2.85 9.32 -6.93
CA VAL A 87 2.13 8.17 -7.53
C VAL A 87 3.11 7.02 -7.78
N VAL A 88 4.25 7.28 -8.44
CA VAL A 88 5.26 6.25 -8.72
C VAL A 88 5.81 5.63 -7.43
N ARG A 89 6.16 6.47 -6.46
CA ARG A 89 6.67 6.01 -5.14
C ARG A 89 5.62 5.21 -4.38
N PHE A 90 4.35 5.57 -4.51
CA PHE A 90 3.28 4.88 -3.83
C PHE A 90 2.97 3.53 -4.50
N GLN A 91 2.99 3.49 -5.83
CA GLN A 91 2.92 2.24 -6.60
C GLN A 91 4.05 1.29 -6.21
N GLU A 92 5.30 1.77 -6.15
CA GLU A 92 6.45 0.96 -5.69
C GLU A 92 6.22 0.37 -4.30
N LEU A 93 5.81 1.20 -3.34
CA LEU A 93 5.54 0.77 -1.97
C LEU A 93 4.45 -0.32 -1.90
N LEU A 94 3.32 -0.12 -2.59
CA LEU A 94 2.21 -1.06 -2.57
C LEU A 94 2.52 -2.34 -3.36
N HIS A 95 3.31 -2.26 -4.42
CA HIS A 95 3.82 -3.43 -5.14
C HIS A 95 4.74 -4.28 -4.28
N GLY A 96 5.75 -3.68 -3.64
CA GLY A 96 6.66 -4.40 -2.77
C GLY A 96 5.96 -5.03 -1.57
N ALA A 97 5.02 -4.30 -0.94
CA ALA A 97 4.20 -4.86 0.13
C ALA A 97 3.35 -6.05 -0.35
N LYS A 98 2.72 -5.94 -1.53
CA LYS A 98 1.92 -7.05 -2.08
C LYS A 98 2.79 -8.27 -2.41
N ALA A 99 4.00 -8.06 -2.93
CA ALA A 99 4.96 -9.13 -3.19
C ALA A 99 5.33 -9.87 -1.90
N MET A 100 5.70 -9.13 -0.84
CA MET A 100 6.07 -9.72 0.46
C MET A 100 4.92 -10.48 1.13
N ILE A 101 3.70 -9.94 1.09
CA ILE A 101 2.51 -10.64 1.59
C ILE A 101 2.30 -11.96 0.85
N THR A 102 2.45 -11.93 -0.49
CA THR A 102 2.22 -13.11 -1.33
C THR A 102 3.31 -14.16 -1.10
N LEU A 103 4.56 -13.74 -0.97
CA LEU A 103 5.70 -14.61 -0.69
C LEU A 103 5.53 -15.30 0.67
N ASN A 104 5.10 -14.57 1.70
CA ASN A 104 4.80 -15.16 3.01
C ASN A 104 3.68 -16.23 2.93
N SER A 105 2.62 -15.96 2.16
CA SER A 105 1.56 -16.96 1.91
C SER A 105 2.10 -18.21 1.20
N LEU A 106 2.91 -18.06 0.16
CA LEU A 106 3.52 -19.17 -0.56
C LEU A 106 4.45 -20.01 0.33
N LEU A 107 5.28 -19.36 1.15
CA LEU A 107 6.15 -20.08 2.09
C LEU A 107 5.33 -20.88 3.09
N HIS A 108 4.25 -20.30 3.63
CA HIS A 108 3.36 -21.01 4.54
C HIS A 108 2.69 -22.21 3.86
N GLU A 109 2.25 -22.07 2.62
CA GLU A 109 1.70 -23.19 1.82
C GLU A 109 2.73 -24.30 1.63
N CYS A 110 3.98 -23.97 1.29
CA CYS A 110 5.04 -24.96 1.10
C CYS A 110 5.44 -25.67 2.40
N LEU A 111 5.54 -24.94 3.51
CA LEU A 111 5.96 -25.48 4.81
C LEU A 111 4.90 -26.36 5.47
N HIS A 112 3.62 -26.10 5.18
CA HIS A 112 2.50 -26.82 5.76
C HIS A 112 1.75 -27.70 4.75
N ALA A 113 2.29 -27.86 3.54
CA ALA A 113 1.76 -28.82 2.58
C ALA A 113 1.83 -30.24 3.18
N PRO A 114 0.74 -31.01 3.13
CA PRO A 114 0.77 -32.39 3.60
C PRO A 114 1.78 -33.16 2.74
N VAL A 115 2.74 -33.80 3.39
CA VAL A 115 3.60 -34.78 2.73
C VAL A 115 2.69 -35.92 2.29
N LEU A 116 2.50 -36.07 0.97
CA LEU A 116 1.92 -37.28 0.41
C LEU A 116 2.92 -38.41 0.68
N ALA A 117 2.65 -39.19 1.73
CA ALA A 117 3.31 -40.45 2.03
C ALA A 117 2.57 -41.61 1.34
#